data_AF-A0A9D5QBF9-F1
#
_entry.id   AF-A0A9D5QBF9-F1
#
_cell.length_a   1.000
_cell.length_b   1.000
_cell.length_c   1.000
_cell.angle_alpha   90.00
_cell.angle_beta   90.00
_cell.angle_gamma   90.00
#
_symmetry.space_group_name_H-M   'P 1'
#
loop_
_entity.id
_entity.type
_entity.pdbx_description
1 polymer ?
#
loop_
_entity_poly.entity_id
_entity_poly.type
_entity_poly.pdbx_seq_one_letter_code
_entity_poly.pdbx_strand_id
1 'polypeptide(L)'
;MSAHRLLDPILNQGIRHTNFFEGRLLTGEDLRNQQEAHREHDRRLGRAIGSGIVEGLEVDLLHDGSDGESPTVRVTKGLAINGLGEIVGLPHSDVILALSRTIDPPQVEPADFYACAAPPGFQQLPSGAGVYVLAMSPVAAYKGRAPKSGLGDNGIAKGCGGKYVREGVRFRLVEFTPWEGSDVSPELHDQFRDLMDTLETDTSAGDSMLRNLLGYRCLYPRALRGVPDDPFDPFSTNLPGNRIDNGGSFICAGLDECDTPLALLFWTVTGVRFVDVWAVRRLTFGPQGGRCGLVPGPALSVADAMVHQFQAHVADLLSRHRNPELVRLDEHFRFLPPAGIIPLALSPGPIGFSQEKFFEEIVHRELAFITAPQLRALFAESGAYPPIDVNAKELVWIYFVRENAWTANTVGPRRVYAVFTSGHMPYYGNARFELGWWDHANFGKI
;
A
#
# COMPACT_ATOMS: atom_id res chain seq x y z
N MET A 1 -19.85 29.00 -15.78
CA MET A 1 -19.99 29.22 -14.32
C MET A 1 -20.76 30.51 -14.12
N SER A 2 -21.83 30.49 -13.31
CA SER A 2 -22.54 31.72 -12.92
C SER A 2 -21.87 32.33 -11.69
N ALA A 3 -21.64 33.64 -11.70
CA ALA A 3 -21.16 34.34 -10.52
C ALA A 3 -22.30 34.48 -9.48
N HIS A 4 -22.03 34.09 -8.24
CA HIS A 4 -22.91 34.34 -7.10
C HIS A 4 -22.55 35.68 -6.45
N ARG A 5 -23.51 36.43 -5.91
CA ARG A 5 -23.21 37.65 -5.15
C ARG A 5 -22.74 37.25 -3.74
N LEU A 6 -21.99 38.16 -3.10
CA LEU A 6 -21.64 38.00 -1.69
C LEU A 6 -22.94 37.86 -0.87
N LEU A 7 -22.96 36.88 0.05
CA LEU A 7 -24.11 36.49 0.88
C LEU A 7 -25.23 35.71 0.16
N ASP A 8 -25.17 35.49 -1.15
CA ASP A 8 -26.11 34.57 -1.80
C ASP A 8 -25.85 33.15 -1.30
N PRO A 9 -26.86 32.43 -0.78
CA PRO A 9 -26.65 31.07 -0.31
C PRO A 9 -26.47 30.11 -1.50
N ILE A 10 -25.44 29.25 -1.42
CA ILE A 10 -25.18 28.19 -2.41
C ILE A 10 -25.74 26.88 -1.86
N LEU A 11 -27.01 26.58 -2.16
CA LEU A 11 -27.72 25.40 -1.62
C LEU A 11 -27.75 24.21 -2.58
N ASN A 12 -27.48 24.42 -3.87
CA ASN A 12 -27.54 23.39 -4.91
C ASN A 12 -26.42 22.34 -4.83
N GLN A 13 -25.39 22.56 -4.00
CA GLN A 13 -24.29 21.63 -3.74
C GLN A 13 -24.35 21.03 -2.31
N GLY A 14 -25.36 21.43 -1.53
CA GLY A 14 -25.57 20.95 -0.16
C GLY A 14 -26.13 19.53 -0.10
N ILE A 15 -25.99 18.89 1.07
CA ILE A 15 -26.68 17.62 1.33
C ILE A 15 -28.17 17.91 1.51
N ARG A 16 -29.01 17.21 0.75
CA ARG A 16 -30.48 17.34 0.87
C ARG A 16 -30.98 16.51 2.04
N HIS A 17 -31.53 17.17 3.06
CA HIS A 17 -32.18 16.51 4.20
C HIS A 17 -33.71 16.52 4.06
N THR A 18 -34.36 15.48 4.61
CA THR A 18 -35.81 15.48 4.75
C THR A 18 -36.19 16.38 5.93
N ASN A 19 -36.99 17.43 5.67
CA ASN A 19 -37.52 18.29 6.72
C ASN A 19 -38.73 17.65 7.43
N PHE A 20 -38.60 17.30 8.71
CA PHE A 20 -39.70 16.75 9.51
C PHE A 20 -40.44 17.88 10.25
N PHE A 21 -41.76 17.98 10.02
CA PHE A 21 -42.62 18.97 10.67
C PHE A 21 -44.02 18.39 10.91
N GLU A 22 -44.78 19.01 11.81
CA GLU A 22 -46.11 18.55 12.18
C GLU A 22 -47.08 18.56 10.99
N GLY A 23 -47.85 17.48 10.85
CA GLY A 23 -48.82 17.32 9.76
C GLY A 23 -48.22 16.83 8.43
N ARG A 24 -46.90 16.65 8.30
CA ARG A 24 -46.30 16.00 7.12
C ARG A 24 -46.60 14.50 7.13
N LEU A 25 -47.09 13.99 6.01
CA LEU A 25 -47.19 12.54 5.78
C LEU A 25 -45.81 11.95 5.51
N LEU A 26 -45.42 10.95 6.31
CA LEU A 26 -44.13 10.28 6.18
C LEU A 26 -44.19 9.21 5.07
N THR A 27 -43.31 9.32 4.08
CA THR A 27 -43.19 8.34 3.01
C THR A 27 -41.91 7.49 3.14
N GLY A 28 -41.87 6.36 2.44
CA GLY A 28 -40.63 5.60 2.29
C GLY A 28 -39.53 6.40 1.57
N GLU A 29 -39.90 7.33 0.69
CA GLU A 29 -38.94 8.21 0.00
C GLU A 29 -38.27 9.19 0.97
N ASP A 30 -39.03 9.75 1.90
CA ASP A 30 -38.52 10.64 2.94
C ASP A 30 -37.45 9.98 3.80
N LEU A 31 -37.67 8.72 4.19
CA LEU A 31 -36.70 7.93 4.95
C LEU A 31 -35.48 7.53 4.10
N ARG A 32 -35.68 7.23 2.80
CA ARG A 32 -34.57 6.95 1.87
C ARG A 32 -33.67 8.18 1.69
N ASN A 33 -34.27 9.34 1.44
CA ASN A 33 -33.55 10.61 1.31
C ASN A 33 -32.76 10.91 2.59
N GLN A 34 -33.33 10.65 3.77
CA GLN A 34 -32.62 10.85 5.03
C GLN A 34 -31.44 9.87 5.21
N GLN A 35 -31.60 8.60 4.82
CA GLN A 35 -30.51 7.62 4.84
C GLN A 35 -29.37 8.02 3.89
N GLU A 36 -29.69 8.46 2.68
CA GLU A 36 -28.70 8.93 1.72
C GLU A 36 -27.96 10.18 2.22
N ALA A 37 -28.67 11.12 2.83
CA ALA A 37 -28.08 12.30 3.43
C ALA A 37 -27.07 11.96 4.54
N HIS A 38 -27.39 10.98 5.39
CA HIS A 38 -26.46 10.51 6.43
C HIS A 38 -25.23 9.82 5.82
N ARG A 39 -25.41 8.93 4.83
CA ARG A 39 -24.28 8.28 4.14
C ARG A 39 -23.37 9.30 3.47
N GLU A 40 -23.93 10.34 2.84
CA GLU A 40 -23.15 11.39 2.22
C GLU A 40 -22.38 12.22 3.27
N HIS A 41 -22.96 12.48 4.43
CA HIS A 41 -22.24 13.12 5.54
C HIS A 41 -21.04 12.28 6.00
N ASP A 42 -21.25 10.96 6.17
CA ASP A 42 -20.19 10.03 6.57
C ASP A 42 -19.10 9.92 5.49
N ARG A 43 -19.46 9.88 4.20
CA ARG A 43 -18.49 9.92 3.09
C ARG A 43 -17.67 11.20 3.10
N ARG A 44 -18.29 12.36 3.35
CA ARG A 44 -17.54 13.64 3.45
C ARG A 44 -16.55 13.61 4.61
N LEU A 45 -16.93 13.02 5.74
CA LEU A 45 -16.01 12.82 6.86
C LEU A 45 -14.87 11.85 6.48
N GLY A 46 -15.18 10.72 5.84
CA GLY A 46 -14.18 9.78 5.36
C GLY A 46 -13.22 10.39 4.34
N ARG A 47 -13.72 11.19 3.39
CA ARG A 47 -12.89 11.96 2.44
C ARG A 47 -12.00 12.98 3.14
N ALA A 48 -12.47 13.58 4.24
CA ALA A 48 -11.64 14.49 5.04
C ALA A 48 -10.51 13.76 5.79
N ILE A 49 -10.73 12.51 6.23
CA ILE A 49 -9.71 11.66 6.84
C ILE A 49 -8.71 11.16 5.77
N GLY A 50 -9.22 10.81 4.59
CA GLY A 50 -8.47 10.27 3.47
C GLY A 50 -8.55 8.75 3.35
N SER A 51 -8.38 8.26 2.12
CA SER A 51 -8.42 6.83 1.80
C SER A 51 -7.15 6.11 2.27
N GLY A 52 -7.29 4.83 2.61
CA GLY A 52 -6.20 3.97 3.05
C GLY A 52 -6.64 2.95 4.10
N ILE A 53 -5.69 2.15 4.58
CA ILE A 53 -5.90 1.21 5.68
C ILE A 53 -5.74 1.94 7.00
N VAL A 54 -6.70 1.73 7.90
CA VAL A 54 -6.66 2.25 9.28
C VAL A 54 -5.98 1.24 10.20
N GLU A 55 -6.40 -0.02 10.14
CA GLU A 55 -5.83 -1.11 10.94
C GLU A 55 -6.12 -2.48 10.31
N GLY A 56 -5.31 -3.49 10.64
CA GLY A 56 -5.53 -4.88 10.21
C GLY A 56 -5.53 -5.04 8.69
N LEU A 57 -6.38 -5.93 8.15
CA LEU A 57 -6.48 -6.20 6.69
C LEU A 57 -5.13 -6.60 6.05
N GLU A 58 -4.30 -7.30 6.81
CA GLU A 58 -3.06 -7.89 6.33
C GLU A 58 -3.36 -9.15 5.54
N VAL A 59 -2.56 -9.44 4.52
CA VAL A 59 -2.73 -10.59 3.64
C VAL A 59 -1.55 -11.53 3.80
N ASP A 60 -1.84 -12.76 4.22
CA ASP A 60 -0.86 -13.84 4.33
C ASP A 60 -1.16 -14.93 3.30
N LEU A 61 -0.15 -15.41 2.58
CA LEU A 61 -0.26 -16.59 1.74
C LEU A 61 -0.27 -17.85 2.65
N LEU A 62 -1.35 -18.62 2.61
CA LEU A 62 -1.47 -19.88 3.36
C LEU A 62 -1.11 -21.09 2.50
N HIS A 63 -1.50 -21.06 1.22
CA HIS A 63 -1.23 -22.10 0.24
C HIS A 63 -0.93 -21.47 -1.11
N ASP A 64 0.18 -21.87 -1.75
CA ASP A 64 0.62 -21.27 -3.01
C ASP A 64 -0.04 -21.90 -4.25
N GLY A 65 -0.68 -23.05 -4.11
CA GLY A 65 -1.32 -23.79 -5.21
C GLY A 65 -0.32 -24.52 -6.12
N SER A 66 0.92 -24.75 -5.65
CA SER A 66 1.95 -25.49 -6.39
C SER A 66 1.65 -26.98 -6.58
N ASP A 67 0.72 -27.53 -5.81
CA ASP A 67 0.20 -28.90 -5.88
C ASP A 67 -1.01 -29.06 -6.83
N GLY A 68 -1.42 -27.98 -7.49
CA GLY A 68 -2.58 -27.96 -8.38
C GLY A 68 -3.91 -27.62 -7.69
N GLU A 69 -3.93 -27.41 -6.37
CA GLU A 69 -5.08 -26.82 -5.68
C GLU A 69 -5.14 -25.29 -5.87
N SER A 70 -6.30 -24.70 -5.59
CA SER A 70 -6.44 -23.24 -5.60
C SER A 70 -5.56 -22.61 -4.52
N PRO A 71 -4.73 -21.61 -4.85
CA PRO A 71 -3.98 -20.86 -3.84
C PRO A 71 -4.94 -20.23 -2.82
N THR A 72 -4.53 -20.17 -1.56
CA THR A 72 -5.35 -19.57 -0.50
C THR A 72 -4.59 -18.49 0.25
N VAL A 73 -5.29 -17.38 0.52
CA VAL A 73 -4.77 -16.26 1.31
C VAL A 73 -5.67 -15.99 2.51
N ARG A 74 -5.08 -15.63 3.65
CA ARG A 74 -5.79 -15.11 4.81
C ARG A 74 -5.79 -13.60 4.76
N VAL A 75 -6.95 -12.98 4.93
CA VAL A 75 -7.10 -11.54 5.18
C VAL A 75 -7.50 -11.34 6.63
N THR A 76 -6.69 -10.62 7.40
CA THR A 76 -6.98 -10.37 8.81
C THR A 76 -8.14 -9.39 8.98
N LYS A 77 -8.86 -9.49 10.11
CA LYS A 77 -9.86 -8.49 10.49
C LYS A 77 -9.26 -7.08 10.49
N GLY A 78 -10.05 -6.07 10.18
CA GLY A 78 -9.57 -4.69 10.15
C GLY A 78 -10.48 -3.72 9.43
N LEU A 79 -9.97 -2.50 9.23
CA LEU A 79 -10.73 -1.34 8.78
C LEU A 79 -9.94 -0.50 7.78
N ALA A 80 -10.64 0.01 6.77
CA ALA A 80 -10.11 0.92 5.77
C ALA A 80 -11.16 1.95 5.36
N ILE A 81 -10.69 2.98 4.67
CA ILE A 81 -11.50 4.02 4.00
C ILE A 81 -11.16 3.97 2.52
N ASN A 82 -12.16 3.80 1.63
CA ASN A 82 -11.94 3.81 0.19
C ASN A 82 -11.86 5.25 -0.39
N GLY A 83 -11.60 5.38 -1.69
CA GLY A 83 -11.52 6.69 -2.37
C GLY A 83 -12.79 7.52 -2.29
N LEU A 84 -13.96 6.90 -2.16
CA LEU A 84 -15.25 7.58 -1.95
C LEU A 84 -15.45 8.12 -0.53
N GLY A 85 -14.59 7.75 0.43
CA GLY A 85 -14.74 8.05 1.85
C GLY A 85 -15.63 7.07 2.61
N GLU A 86 -15.95 5.91 2.02
CA GLU A 86 -16.74 4.87 2.68
C GLU A 86 -15.85 4.00 3.57
N ILE A 87 -16.40 3.59 4.72
CA ILE A 87 -15.74 2.68 5.64
C ILE A 87 -15.93 1.25 5.13
N VAL A 88 -14.82 0.53 4.93
CA VAL A 88 -14.81 -0.85 4.42
C VAL A 88 -13.99 -1.70 5.38
N GLY A 89 -14.52 -2.84 5.83
CA GLY A 89 -13.78 -3.64 6.81
C GLY A 89 -14.37 -5.01 7.13
N LEU A 90 -13.54 -5.79 7.81
CA LEU A 90 -13.86 -7.09 8.40
C LEU A 90 -13.86 -6.92 9.93
N PRO A 91 -15.00 -6.66 10.58
CA PRO A 91 -15.02 -6.20 11.98
C PRO A 91 -14.82 -7.30 13.03
N HIS A 92 -14.97 -8.58 12.68
CA HIS A 92 -15.11 -9.64 13.69
C HIS A 92 -14.05 -10.74 13.60
N SER A 93 -13.70 -11.17 12.39
CA SER A 93 -12.81 -12.32 12.19
C SER A 93 -12.05 -12.20 10.88
N ASP A 94 -10.93 -12.91 10.84
CA ASP A 94 -10.17 -13.12 9.62
C ASP A 94 -10.99 -13.96 8.62
N VAL A 95 -10.67 -13.82 7.35
CA VAL A 95 -11.30 -14.55 6.25
C VAL A 95 -10.23 -15.27 5.44
N ILE A 96 -10.48 -16.52 5.09
CA ILE A 96 -9.65 -17.27 4.14
C ILE A 96 -10.31 -17.21 2.77
N LEU A 97 -9.54 -16.76 1.78
CA LEU A 97 -9.97 -16.60 0.40
C LEU A 97 -9.25 -17.64 -0.46
N ALA A 98 -10.03 -18.43 -1.21
CA ALA A 98 -9.49 -19.23 -2.31
C ALA A 98 -9.40 -18.37 -3.56
N LEU A 99 -8.22 -18.28 -4.15
CA LEU A 99 -7.98 -17.55 -5.40
C LEU A 99 -8.38 -18.44 -6.58
N SER A 100 -9.18 -17.90 -7.48
CA SER A 100 -9.63 -18.58 -8.69
C SER A 100 -9.45 -17.69 -9.91
N ARG A 101 -9.08 -18.31 -11.04
CA ARG A 101 -9.06 -17.64 -12.35
C ARG A 101 -10.45 -17.56 -13.00
N THR A 102 -11.40 -18.35 -12.51
CA THR A 102 -12.79 -18.34 -12.97
C THR A 102 -13.68 -17.87 -11.83
N ILE A 103 -14.38 -16.76 -12.04
CA ILE A 103 -15.22 -16.13 -11.03
C ILE A 103 -16.67 -16.23 -11.48
N ASP A 104 -17.46 -17.01 -10.73
CA ASP A 104 -18.89 -17.14 -10.96
C ASP A 104 -19.66 -15.90 -10.48
N PRO A 105 -20.77 -15.55 -11.13
CA PRO A 105 -21.60 -14.44 -10.70
C PRO A 105 -22.18 -14.71 -9.30
N PRO A 106 -22.19 -13.71 -8.42
CA PRO A 106 -22.70 -13.87 -7.07
C PRO A 106 -24.21 -14.14 -7.07
N GLN A 107 -24.63 -15.08 -6.23
CA GLN A 107 -26.02 -15.56 -6.13
C GLN A 107 -26.91 -14.69 -5.24
N VAL A 108 -26.49 -13.46 -4.92
CA VAL A 108 -27.16 -12.59 -3.93
C VAL A 108 -27.78 -11.38 -4.62
N GLU A 109 -29.07 -11.13 -4.37
CA GLU A 109 -29.74 -9.91 -4.82
C GLU A 109 -29.07 -8.68 -4.17
N PRO A 110 -28.47 -7.78 -4.95
CA PRO A 110 -27.87 -6.56 -4.42
C PRO A 110 -28.94 -5.65 -3.83
N ALA A 111 -28.58 -4.91 -2.78
CA ALA A 111 -29.46 -3.86 -2.26
C ALA A 111 -29.50 -2.67 -3.23
N ASP A 112 -30.62 -1.95 -3.32
CA ASP A 112 -30.80 -0.87 -4.30
C ASP A 112 -29.92 0.39 -4.07
N PHE A 113 -29.10 0.43 -3.00
CA PHE A 113 -28.40 1.65 -2.54
C PHE A 113 -26.94 1.41 -2.15
N TYR A 114 -26.03 1.43 -3.12
CA TYR A 114 -24.59 1.41 -2.90
C TYR A 114 -23.89 2.15 -4.04
N ALA A 115 -22.88 2.96 -3.72
CA ALA A 115 -22.20 3.81 -4.70
C ALA A 115 -21.35 3.01 -5.69
N CYS A 116 -20.86 1.87 -5.24
CA CYS A 116 -20.00 0.98 -5.99
C CYS A 116 -20.83 0.04 -6.83
N ALA A 117 -20.56 -0.11 -8.12
CA ALA A 117 -21.47 -0.84 -9.01
C ALA A 117 -21.61 -2.33 -8.65
N ALA A 118 -22.71 -2.92 -9.17
CA ALA A 118 -22.98 -4.35 -9.14
C ALA A 118 -21.77 -5.15 -9.62
N PRO A 119 -21.56 -6.36 -9.06
CA PRO A 119 -20.44 -7.20 -9.43
C PRO A 119 -20.40 -7.38 -10.94
N PRO A 120 -19.20 -7.40 -11.55
CA PRO A 120 -19.11 -7.82 -12.94
C PRO A 120 -19.77 -9.19 -13.10
N GLY A 121 -20.27 -9.48 -14.30
CA GLY A 121 -20.75 -10.82 -14.63
C GLY A 121 -19.64 -11.86 -14.54
N PHE A 122 -19.85 -13.03 -15.16
CA PHE A 122 -18.78 -14.02 -15.28
C PHE A 122 -17.45 -13.36 -15.71
N GLN A 123 -16.41 -13.54 -14.91
CA GLN A 123 -15.09 -12.98 -15.17
C GLN A 123 -14.07 -14.12 -15.21
N GLN A 124 -13.29 -14.15 -16.28
CA GLN A 124 -12.16 -15.06 -16.45
C GLN A 124 -10.88 -14.24 -16.46
N LEU A 125 -9.99 -14.49 -15.50
CA LEU A 125 -8.64 -13.95 -15.50
C LEU A 125 -7.80 -14.68 -16.56
N PRO A 126 -6.85 -13.99 -17.22
CA PRO A 126 -5.99 -14.62 -18.23
C PRO A 126 -5.31 -15.90 -17.73
N SER A 127 -5.20 -16.90 -18.60
CA SER A 127 -4.42 -18.12 -18.35
C SER A 127 -2.94 -17.82 -18.62
N GLY A 128 -2.07 -17.93 -17.61
CA GLY A 128 -0.64 -17.59 -17.70
C GLY A 128 -0.06 -16.92 -16.45
N ALA A 129 1.18 -16.45 -16.54
CA ALA A 129 1.79 -15.61 -15.51
C ALA A 129 1.21 -14.19 -15.58
N GLY A 130 0.90 -13.61 -14.43
CA GLY A 130 0.35 -12.27 -14.34
C GLY A 130 0.54 -11.65 -12.97
N VAL A 131 0.47 -10.32 -12.93
CA VAL A 131 0.49 -9.53 -11.71
C VAL A 131 -0.94 -9.11 -11.40
N TYR A 132 -1.36 -9.29 -10.15
CA TYR A 132 -2.71 -9.00 -9.71
C TYR A 132 -2.70 -8.19 -8.42
N VAL A 133 -3.68 -7.31 -8.26
CA VAL A 133 -3.95 -6.63 -6.99
C VAL A 133 -5.20 -7.26 -6.37
N LEU A 134 -5.06 -7.77 -5.16
CA LEU A 134 -6.19 -8.16 -4.33
C LEU A 134 -6.79 -6.89 -3.73
N ALA A 135 -8.04 -6.60 -4.09
CA ALA A 135 -8.78 -5.44 -3.63
C ALA A 135 -10.03 -5.87 -2.86
N MET A 136 -10.42 -5.02 -1.91
CA MET A 136 -11.65 -5.13 -1.13
C MET A 136 -12.56 -3.96 -1.47
N SER A 137 -13.80 -4.22 -1.85
CA SER A 137 -14.80 -3.18 -2.12
C SER A 137 -16.05 -3.41 -1.27
N PRO A 138 -16.81 -2.35 -0.92
CA PRO A 138 -18.04 -2.50 -0.15
C PRO A 138 -19.13 -3.17 -0.98
N VAL A 139 -19.99 -3.94 -0.31
CA VAL A 139 -21.18 -4.55 -0.91
C VAL A 139 -22.32 -4.53 0.11
N ALA A 140 -23.56 -4.40 -0.38
CA ALA A 140 -24.75 -4.48 0.43
C ALA A 140 -25.77 -5.43 -0.19
N ALA A 141 -26.41 -6.25 0.64
CA ALA A 141 -27.41 -7.22 0.20
C ALA A 141 -28.61 -7.25 1.14
N TYR A 142 -29.76 -7.64 0.61
CA TYR A 142 -30.95 -7.86 1.42
C TYR A 142 -30.83 -9.14 2.25
N LYS A 143 -31.23 -9.06 3.53
CA LYS A 143 -31.31 -10.22 4.43
C LYS A 143 -32.70 -10.32 5.05
N GLY A 144 -33.34 -11.47 4.86
CA GLY A 144 -34.69 -11.74 5.32
C GLY A 144 -35.77 -11.06 4.49
N ARG A 145 -37.03 -11.43 4.73
CA ARG A 145 -38.21 -10.93 4.02
C ARG A 145 -39.18 -10.27 5.02
N ALA A 146 -39.77 -9.15 4.65
CA ALA A 146 -40.80 -8.45 5.43
C ALA A 146 -42.07 -8.33 4.58
N PRO A 147 -43.27 -8.58 5.16
CA PRO A 147 -44.52 -8.43 4.42
C PRO A 147 -44.74 -6.97 4.00
N LYS A 148 -45.33 -6.78 2.82
CA LYS A 148 -45.78 -5.48 2.30
C LYS A 148 -47.27 -5.53 1.95
N SER A 149 -47.96 -4.42 2.19
CA SER A 149 -49.34 -4.17 1.73
C SER A 149 -49.37 -2.83 1.00
N GLY A 150 -50.20 -2.74 -0.04
CA GLY A 150 -50.43 -1.51 -0.80
C GLY A 150 -51.66 -0.73 -0.28
N LEU A 151 -51.87 0.46 -0.85
CA LEU A 151 -53.14 1.18 -0.65
C LEU A 151 -54.29 0.37 -1.25
N GLY A 152 -55.35 0.16 -0.47
CA GLY A 152 -56.52 -0.65 -0.84
C GLY A 152 -56.49 -2.09 -0.34
N ASP A 153 -55.38 -2.54 0.24
CA ASP A 153 -55.25 -3.93 0.74
C ASP A 153 -55.81 -4.12 2.17
N ASN A 154 -56.36 -3.07 2.81
CA ASN A 154 -56.88 -3.11 4.19
C ASN A 154 -55.89 -3.68 5.22
N GLY A 155 -54.59 -3.43 5.02
CA GLY A 155 -53.53 -3.95 5.89
C GLY A 155 -53.23 -5.44 5.70
N ILE A 156 -53.84 -6.10 4.71
CA ILE A 156 -53.54 -7.49 4.36
C ILE A 156 -52.23 -7.52 3.56
N ALA A 157 -51.24 -8.29 4.02
CA ALA A 157 -50.00 -8.49 3.30
C ALA A 157 -50.26 -9.20 1.96
N LYS A 158 -49.87 -8.56 0.84
CA LYS A 158 -50.00 -9.11 -0.53
C LYS A 158 -48.67 -9.51 -1.15
N GLY A 159 -47.55 -9.25 -0.48
CA GLY A 159 -46.23 -9.71 -0.91
C GLY A 159 -45.18 -9.48 0.18
N CYS A 160 -43.91 -9.67 -0.17
CA CYS A 160 -42.78 -9.39 0.73
C CYS A 160 -41.70 -8.54 0.03
N GLY A 161 -40.99 -7.70 0.79
CA GLY A 161 -39.76 -7.00 0.42
C GLY A 161 -38.58 -7.46 1.27
N GLY A 162 -37.37 -6.93 1.02
CA GLY A 162 -36.21 -7.15 1.87
C GLY A 162 -36.43 -6.58 3.28
N LYS A 163 -36.14 -7.37 4.32
CA LYS A 163 -36.34 -6.93 5.72
C LYS A 163 -35.20 -6.06 6.24
N TYR A 164 -33.97 -6.44 5.94
CA TYR A 164 -32.76 -5.75 6.35
C TYR A 164 -31.84 -5.55 5.16
N VAL A 165 -31.09 -4.44 5.16
CA VAL A 165 -29.90 -4.29 4.34
C VAL A 165 -28.71 -4.63 5.23
N ARG A 166 -27.85 -5.54 4.76
CA ARG A 166 -26.62 -5.90 5.46
C ARG A 166 -25.44 -5.46 4.62
N GLU A 167 -24.62 -4.61 5.21
CA GLU A 167 -23.34 -4.20 4.64
C GLU A 167 -22.28 -5.27 4.87
N GLY A 168 -21.34 -5.35 3.94
CA GLY A 168 -20.21 -6.27 3.97
C GLY A 168 -19.19 -5.86 2.93
N VAL A 169 -18.27 -6.76 2.65
CA VAL A 169 -17.19 -6.55 1.69
C VAL A 169 -17.13 -7.69 0.70
N ARG A 170 -16.62 -7.40 -0.49
CA ARG A 170 -16.25 -8.40 -1.49
C ARG A 170 -14.78 -8.24 -1.84
N PHE A 171 -14.16 -9.35 -2.23
CA PHE A 171 -12.80 -9.36 -2.70
C PHE A 171 -12.79 -9.57 -4.21
N ARG A 172 -11.89 -8.89 -4.91
CA ARG A 172 -11.65 -9.08 -6.33
C ARG A 172 -10.16 -9.07 -6.63
N LEU A 173 -9.76 -9.83 -7.63
CA LEU A 173 -8.43 -9.72 -8.23
C LEU A 173 -8.52 -8.79 -9.43
N VAL A 174 -7.63 -7.81 -9.45
CA VAL A 174 -7.52 -6.83 -10.53
C VAL A 174 -6.21 -7.09 -11.24
N GLU A 175 -6.27 -7.40 -12.52
CA GLU A 175 -5.06 -7.55 -13.32
C GLU A 175 -4.31 -6.22 -13.38
N PHE A 176 -3.00 -6.30 -13.14
CA PHE A 176 -2.11 -5.16 -13.17
C PHE A 176 -1.05 -5.37 -14.24
N THR A 177 -0.95 -4.41 -15.15
CA THR A 177 0.01 -4.39 -16.26
C THR A 177 1.11 -3.36 -15.97
N PRO A 178 2.13 -3.71 -15.17
CA PRO A 178 3.12 -2.75 -14.64
C PRO A 178 4.02 -2.14 -15.72
N TRP A 179 4.16 -2.82 -16.85
CA TRP A 179 4.97 -2.43 -18.01
C TRP A 179 4.25 -1.49 -18.98
N GLU A 180 2.97 -1.20 -18.77
CA GLU A 180 2.20 -0.25 -19.56
C GLU A 180 2.17 1.14 -18.91
N GLY A 181 1.92 2.15 -19.74
CA GLY A 181 1.83 3.55 -19.34
C GLY A 181 2.96 4.41 -19.89
N SER A 182 2.67 5.69 -20.12
CA SER A 182 3.65 6.68 -20.63
C SER A 182 4.75 7.04 -19.62
N ASP A 183 4.64 6.55 -18.38
CA ASP A 183 5.56 6.79 -17.27
C ASP A 183 6.64 5.71 -17.11
N VAL A 184 6.57 4.61 -17.86
CA VAL A 184 7.56 3.52 -17.86
C VAL A 184 8.61 3.79 -18.94
N SER A 185 9.90 3.75 -18.59
CA SER A 185 10.97 3.89 -19.59
C SER A 185 11.14 2.59 -20.40
N PRO A 186 11.65 2.66 -21.65
CA PRO A 186 11.89 1.48 -22.46
C PRO A 186 12.75 0.42 -21.75
N GLU A 187 13.78 0.86 -21.04
CA GLU A 187 14.69 -0.04 -20.32
C GLU A 187 13.97 -0.79 -19.18
N LEU A 188 13.09 -0.09 -18.46
CA LEU A 188 12.30 -0.70 -17.39
C LEU A 188 11.23 -1.63 -17.95
N HIS A 189 10.64 -1.28 -19.09
CA HIS A 189 9.69 -2.12 -19.81
C HIS A 189 10.33 -3.44 -20.24
N ASP A 190 11.51 -3.38 -20.86
CA ASP A 190 12.26 -4.57 -21.28
C ASP A 190 12.67 -5.41 -20.07
N GLN A 191 13.13 -4.78 -18.98
CA GLN A 191 13.47 -5.50 -17.75
C GLN A 191 12.27 -6.25 -17.14
N PHE A 192 11.07 -5.66 -17.14
CA PHE A 192 9.87 -6.37 -16.69
C PHE A 192 9.55 -7.58 -17.56
N ARG A 193 9.63 -7.40 -18.89
CA ARG A 193 9.36 -8.47 -19.86
C ARG A 193 10.34 -9.62 -19.70
N ASP A 194 11.64 -9.32 -19.65
CA ASP A 194 12.70 -10.30 -19.51
C ASP A 194 12.55 -11.10 -18.21
N LEU A 195 12.23 -10.43 -17.10
CA LEU A 195 11.96 -11.12 -15.83
C LEU A 195 10.72 -12.01 -15.94
N MET A 196 9.60 -11.51 -16.47
CA MET A 196 8.37 -12.29 -16.62
C MET A 196 8.57 -13.53 -17.50
N ASP A 197 9.37 -13.42 -18.57
CA ASP A 197 9.65 -14.53 -19.50
C ASP A 197 10.65 -15.55 -18.90
N THR A 198 11.60 -15.11 -18.09
CA THR A 198 12.65 -15.99 -17.52
C THR A 198 12.23 -16.71 -16.24
N LEU A 199 11.16 -16.26 -15.58
CA LEU A 199 10.65 -16.80 -14.30
C LEU A 199 10.00 -18.19 -14.39
N GLU A 200 9.96 -18.81 -15.57
CA GLU A 200 9.76 -20.25 -15.72
C GLU A 200 10.94 -21.06 -15.14
N THR A 201 12.13 -20.45 -15.06
CA THR A 201 13.32 -21.02 -14.42
C THR A 201 13.51 -20.45 -13.02
N ASP A 202 13.27 -21.30 -12.02
CA ASP A 202 13.15 -21.01 -10.60
C ASP A 202 14.41 -20.36 -9.98
N THR A 203 14.51 -19.02 -10.01
CA THR A 203 15.57 -18.30 -9.30
C THR A 203 14.99 -17.35 -8.26
N SER A 204 15.40 -17.51 -7.00
CA SER A 204 15.00 -16.65 -5.88
C SER A 204 15.38 -15.18 -6.09
N ALA A 205 16.45 -14.92 -6.87
CA ALA A 205 16.90 -13.59 -7.24
C ALA A 205 15.95 -12.91 -8.24
N GLY A 206 15.50 -13.62 -9.28
CA GLY A 206 14.56 -13.10 -10.27
C GLY A 206 13.22 -12.70 -9.65
N ASP A 207 12.65 -13.57 -8.81
CA ASP A 207 11.41 -13.28 -8.06
C ASP A 207 11.58 -12.05 -7.16
N SER A 208 12.74 -11.92 -6.53
CA SER A 208 13.06 -10.78 -5.67
C SER A 208 13.17 -9.48 -6.46
N MET A 209 13.92 -9.50 -7.57
CA MET A 209 14.05 -8.35 -8.44
C MET A 209 12.69 -7.91 -8.99
N LEU A 210 11.87 -8.85 -9.45
CA LEU A 210 10.53 -8.57 -9.93
C LEU A 210 9.67 -7.95 -8.82
N ARG A 211 9.65 -8.55 -7.62
CA ARG A 211 8.92 -8.01 -6.46
C ARG A 211 9.35 -6.58 -6.15
N ASN A 212 10.64 -6.29 -6.15
CA ASN A 212 11.16 -4.95 -5.91
C ASN A 212 10.70 -3.96 -6.99
N LEU A 213 10.83 -4.30 -8.27
CA LEU A 213 10.39 -3.45 -9.37
C LEU A 213 8.88 -3.17 -9.33
N LEU A 214 8.06 -4.18 -9.06
CA LEU A 214 6.61 -4.04 -8.92
C LEU A 214 6.24 -3.18 -7.71
N GLY A 215 6.91 -3.37 -6.57
CA GLY A 215 6.74 -2.53 -5.38
C GLY A 215 7.02 -1.07 -5.69
N TYR A 216 8.14 -0.76 -6.35
CA TYR A 216 8.52 0.61 -6.68
C TYR A 216 7.72 1.23 -7.83
N ARG A 217 7.16 0.42 -8.72
CA ARG A 217 6.14 0.89 -9.68
C ARG A 217 4.92 1.48 -8.97
N CYS A 218 4.55 0.87 -7.84
CA CYS A 218 3.42 1.25 -6.99
C CYS A 218 3.75 2.34 -5.95
N LEU A 219 4.97 2.34 -5.43
CA LEU A 219 5.43 3.25 -4.37
C LEU A 219 6.03 4.55 -4.93
N TYR A 220 6.66 4.50 -6.12
CA TYR A 220 7.46 5.61 -6.64
C TYR A 220 7.17 5.90 -8.13
N PRO A 221 5.97 6.44 -8.43
CA PRO A 221 5.61 6.86 -9.78
C PRO A 221 6.50 8.00 -10.27
N ARG A 222 6.54 8.22 -11.59
CA ARG A 222 7.32 9.30 -12.21
C ARG A 222 6.98 10.70 -11.67
N ALA A 223 5.76 10.93 -11.21
CA ALA A 223 5.37 12.18 -10.54
C ALA A 223 6.15 12.47 -9.24
N LEU A 224 6.74 11.44 -8.61
CA LEU A 224 7.63 11.58 -7.44
C LEU A 224 9.12 11.58 -7.83
N ARG A 225 9.46 11.31 -9.11
CA ARG A 225 10.84 11.20 -9.64
C ARG A 225 11.45 12.53 -10.06
N GLY A 226 10.62 13.54 -10.34
CA GLY A 226 11.08 14.87 -10.72
C GLY A 226 10.89 15.87 -9.59
N VAL A 227 11.90 16.71 -9.33
CA VAL A 227 11.62 18.04 -8.81
C VAL A 227 10.69 18.71 -9.82
N PRO A 228 9.61 19.38 -9.39
CA PRO A 228 8.73 20.06 -10.33
C PRO A 228 9.55 21.00 -11.20
N ASP A 229 9.40 20.92 -12.53
CA ASP A 229 10.10 21.82 -13.47
C ASP A 229 9.81 23.30 -13.12
N ASP A 230 8.62 23.57 -12.56
CA ASP A 230 8.26 24.82 -11.90
C ASP A 230 7.62 24.53 -10.52
N PRO A 231 8.28 24.87 -9.40
CA PRO A 231 7.73 24.68 -8.06
C PRO A 231 6.58 25.64 -7.72
N PHE A 232 6.30 26.63 -8.58
CA PHE A 232 5.24 27.61 -8.43
C PHE A 232 4.05 27.38 -9.37
N ASP A 233 4.12 26.44 -10.32
CA ASP A 233 3.01 26.14 -11.23
C ASP A 233 1.88 25.41 -10.47
N PRO A 234 0.76 26.08 -10.14
CA PRO A 234 -0.33 25.45 -9.41
C PRO A 234 -1.12 24.47 -10.28
N PHE A 235 -0.88 24.45 -11.59
CA PHE A 235 -1.54 23.59 -12.58
C PHE A 235 -0.64 22.47 -13.08
N SER A 236 0.61 22.38 -12.60
CA SER A 236 1.49 21.28 -12.96
C SER A 236 0.85 19.97 -12.51
N THR A 237 0.44 19.18 -13.50
CA THR A 237 -0.08 17.82 -13.34
C THR A 237 1.01 16.82 -12.94
N ASN A 238 2.26 17.28 -12.92
CA ASN A 238 3.43 16.50 -12.50
C ASN A 238 3.76 16.69 -11.02
N LEU A 239 3.04 17.57 -10.30
CA LEU A 239 3.25 17.74 -8.87
C LEU A 239 2.73 16.50 -8.10
N PRO A 240 3.53 15.95 -7.16
CA PRO A 240 3.15 14.86 -6.25
C PRO A 240 1.79 15.01 -5.58
N GLY A 241 1.32 16.26 -5.39
CA GLY A 241 0.05 16.58 -4.74
C GLY A 241 -1.12 16.84 -5.67
N ASN A 242 -0.89 17.14 -6.96
CA ASN A 242 -1.98 17.47 -7.90
C ASN A 242 -2.53 16.25 -8.64
N ARG A 243 -1.73 15.19 -8.82
CA ARG A 243 -2.16 13.95 -9.48
C ARG A 243 -2.54 12.83 -8.52
N ILE A 244 -2.58 13.13 -7.22
CA ILE A 244 -3.46 12.41 -6.30
C ILE A 244 -4.83 13.07 -6.44
N ASP A 245 -5.40 12.90 -7.63
CA ASP A 245 -6.73 13.37 -7.96
C ASP A 245 -7.70 12.73 -6.97
N ASN A 246 -8.18 13.51 -5.99
CA ASN A 246 -9.46 13.39 -5.26
C ASN A 246 -10.00 12.00 -4.82
N GLY A 247 -9.17 10.96 -4.76
CA GLY A 247 -9.63 9.59 -4.50
C GLY A 247 -8.50 8.58 -4.26
N GLY A 248 -7.30 9.04 -3.87
CA GLY A 248 -6.20 8.14 -3.50
C GLY A 248 -5.83 7.16 -4.60
N SER A 249 -5.91 7.59 -5.88
CA SER A 249 -5.68 6.74 -7.06
C SER A 249 -4.40 5.94 -6.88
N PHE A 250 -4.59 4.67 -6.51
CA PHE A 250 -3.55 3.70 -6.33
C PHE A 250 -2.91 3.52 -7.70
N ILE A 251 -1.66 3.91 -7.85
CA ILE A 251 -0.96 3.95 -9.14
C ILE A 251 -0.68 2.52 -9.68
N CYS A 252 -1.11 1.50 -8.93
CA CYS A 252 -1.20 0.11 -9.36
C CYS A 252 -2.59 -0.10 -9.98
N ALA A 253 -2.60 -0.35 -11.28
CA ALA A 253 -3.71 -0.17 -12.23
C ALA A 253 -5.13 -0.64 -11.85
N GLY A 254 -6.11 -0.14 -12.63
CA GLY A 254 -7.43 -0.76 -12.82
C GLY A 254 -8.37 -0.73 -11.61
N LEU A 255 -7.96 -0.09 -10.52
CA LEU A 255 -8.78 0.15 -9.34
C LEU A 255 -9.63 1.40 -9.51
N ASP A 256 -10.85 1.34 -9.02
CA ASP A 256 -11.74 2.49 -8.94
C ASP A 256 -11.77 3.06 -7.50
N GLU A 257 -12.49 4.16 -7.30
CA GLU A 257 -12.60 4.81 -5.97
C GLU A 257 -13.31 3.93 -4.93
N CYS A 258 -13.94 2.82 -5.34
CA CYS A 258 -14.60 1.88 -4.44
C CYS A 258 -13.66 0.85 -3.84
N ASP A 259 -12.49 0.66 -4.46
CA ASP A 259 -11.56 -0.37 -4.06
C ASP A 259 -10.57 0.11 -3.01
N THR A 260 -10.33 -0.79 -2.07
CA THR A 260 -9.24 -0.72 -1.10
C THR A 260 -8.26 -1.84 -1.44
N PRO A 261 -7.07 -1.54 -2.01
CA PRO A 261 -6.10 -2.56 -2.30
C PRO A 261 -5.44 -3.08 -1.03
N LEU A 262 -5.24 -4.40 -0.98
CA LEU A 262 -4.72 -5.12 0.17
C LEU A 262 -3.34 -5.70 -0.08
N ALA A 263 -3.12 -6.31 -1.25
CA ALA A 263 -1.83 -6.88 -1.61
C ALA A 263 -1.64 -6.97 -3.13
N LEU A 264 -0.38 -6.92 -3.55
CA LEU A 264 0.06 -7.27 -4.90
C LEU A 264 0.49 -8.74 -4.93
N LEU A 265 0.10 -9.48 -5.96
CA LEU A 265 0.38 -10.89 -6.13
C LEU A 265 1.04 -11.12 -7.49
N PHE A 266 2.08 -11.94 -7.50
CA PHE A 266 2.57 -12.53 -8.74
C PHE A 266 2.10 -13.98 -8.83
N TRP A 267 1.23 -14.26 -9.79
CA TRP A 267 0.55 -15.55 -9.93
C TRP A 267 0.87 -16.18 -11.28
N THR A 268 1.46 -17.38 -11.24
CA THR A 268 1.86 -18.16 -12.40
C THR A 268 0.97 -19.40 -12.59
N VAL A 269 1.26 -20.19 -13.62
CA VAL A 269 0.58 -21.48 -13.84
C VAL A 269 0.93 -22.52 -12.76
N THR A 270 2.08 -22.36 -12.08
CA THR A 270 2.52 -23.25 -10.99
C THR A 270 2.14 -22.73 -9.61
N GLY A 271 1.31 -21.68 -9.52
CA GLY A 271 0.91 -21.10 -8.24
C GLY A 271 1.40 -19.66 -7.99
N VAL A 272 1.07 -19.13 -6.82
CA VAL A 272 1.43 -17.78 -6.37
C VAL A 272 2.88 -17.78 -5.88
N ARG A 273 3.74 -17.01 -6.55
CA ARG A 273 5.18 -16.93 -6.23
C ARG A 273 5.46 -16.04 -5.02
N PHE A 274 4.74 -14.92 -4.90
CA PHE A 274 4.81 -14.04 -3.74
C PHE A 274 3.56 -13.17 -3.60
N VAL A 275 3.38 -12.67 -2.38
CA VAL A 275 2.39 -11.66 -1.99
C VAL A 275 3.13 -10.49 -1.34
N ASP A 276 2.91 -9.28 -1.85
CA ASP A 276 3.48 -8.04 -1.32
C ASP A 276 2.37 -7.08 -0.88
N VAL A 277 2.15 -7.01 0.43
CA VAL A 277 1.15 -6.13 1.06
C VAL A 277 1.54 -4.66 0.93
N TRP A 278 2.82 -4.34 1.18
CA TRP A 278 3.29 -2.96 1.31
C TRP A 278 3.47 -2.25 -0.03
N ALA A 279 3.58 -3.00 -1.13
CA ALA A 279 3.54 -2.43 -2.48
C ALA A 279 2.31 -1.53 -2.68
N VAL A 280 1.12 -1.95 -2.22
CA VAL A 280 -0.16 -1.26 -2.49
C VAL A 280 -0.79 -0.62 -1.25
N ARG A 281 -0.47 -1.11 -0.04
CA ARG A 281 -1.05 -0.64 1.22
C ARG A 281 -0.54 0.75 1.61
N ARG A 282 -1.45 1.65 1.98
CA ARG A 282 -1.11 2.99 2.51
C ARG A 282 -1.93 3.29 3.76
N LEU A 283 -1.32 4.00 4.71
CA LEU A 283 -2.06 4.61 5.82
C LEU A 283 -2.95 5.74 5.31
N THR A 284 -4.10 5.94 5.97
CA THR A 284 -5.01 7.04 5.65
C THR A 284 -4.32 8.39 5.76
N PHE A 285 -4.53 9.24 4.76
CA PHE A 285 -3.96 10.59 4.75
C PHE A 285 -4.90 11.59 4.11
N GLY A 286 -5.21 12.67 4.83
CA GLY A 286 -6.19 13.66 4.40
C GLY A 286 -5.77 14.44 3.14
N PRO A 287 -6.74 14.92 2.35
CA PRO A 287 -6.47 15.67 1.11
C PRO A 287 -5.69 16.96 1.38
N GLN A 288 -4.76 17.29 0.50
CA GLN A 288 -3.78 18.38 0.68
C GLN A 288 -4.02 19.59 -0.24
N GLY A 289 -5.23 19.78 -0.77
CA GLY A 289 -5.54 20.73 -1.85
C GLY A 289 -4.85 22.10 -1.73
N GLY A 290 -4.24 22.56 -2.84
CA GLY A 290 -3.65 23.89 -2.97
C GLY A 290 -2.33 24.13 -2.21
N ARG A 291 -1.65 23.08 -1.73
CA ARG A 291 -0.34 23.20 -1.08
C ARG A 291 0.81 23.14 -2.08
N CYS A 292 1.90 23.85 -1.78
CA CYS A 292 3.15 23.79 -2.53
C CYS A 292 3.65 22.33 -2.60
N GLY A 293 3.94 21.83 -3.80
CA GLY A 293 4.37 20.44 -4.02
C GLY A 293 5.74 20.09 -3.45
N LEU A 294 6.48 21.08 -2.94
CA LEU A 294 7.72 20.89 -2.17
C LEU A 294 7.46 20.51 -0.70
N VAL A 295 6.23 20.68 -0.20
CA VAL A 295 5.87 20.30 1.17
C VAL A 295 5.44 18.82 1.17
N PRO A 296 6.13 17.94 1.90
CA PRO A 296 5.86 16.51 1.89
C PRO A 296 4.51 16.24 2.57
N GLY A 297 3.45 16.14 1.76
CA GLY A 297 2.15 15.69 2.23
C GLY A 297 2.07 14.15 2.18
N PRO A 298 1.50 13.55 1.12
CA PRO A 298 1.34 12.09 0.96
C PRO A 298 2.67 11.31 0.93
N ALA A 299 3.79 12.00 0.76
CA ALA A 299 5.13 11.41 0.70
C ALA A 299 5.50 10.60 1.96
N LEU A 300 4.99 10.98 3.13
CA LEU A 300 5.32 10.28 4.38
C LEU A 300 4.66 8.90 4.50
N SER A 301 3.39 8.74 4.08
CA SER A 301 2.73 7.43 4.11
C SER A 301 3.31 6.48 3.05
N VAL A 302 3.77 7.04 1.92
CA VAL A 302 4.50 6.30 0.88
C VAL A 302 5.88 5.87 1.40
N ALA A 303 6.62 6.76 2.05
CA ALA A 303 7.93 6.45 2.61
C ALA A 303 7.84 5.36 3.69
N ASP A 304 6.84 5.44 4.57
CA ASP A 304 6.58 4.39 5.57
C ASP A 304 6.32 3.03 4.90
N ALA A 305 5.50 3.01 3.84
CA ALA A 305 5.25 1.81 3.06
C ALA A 305 6.51 1.29 2.35
N MET A 306 7.39 2.15 1.83
CA MET A 306 8.67 1.74 1.21
C MET A 306 9.58 1.05 2.23
N VAL A 307 9.71 1.60 3.44
CA VAL A 307 10.52 0.99 4.50
C VAL A 307 9.96 -0.38 4.86
N HIS A 308 8.65 -0.49 5.07
CA HIS A 308 8.02 -1.77 5.42
C HIS A 308 8.07 -2.79 4.28
N GLN A 309 7.90 -2.36 3.02
CA GLN A 309 8.08 -3.22 1.85
C GLN A 309 9.47 -3.83 1.83
N PHE A 310 10.49 -2.99 1.98
CA PHE A 310 11.88 -3.43 2.00
C PHE A 310 12.18 -4.35 3.20
N GLN A 311 11.74 -4.01 4.41
CA GLN A 311 11.95 -4.87 5.59
C GLN A 311 11.26 -6.23 5.45
N ALA A 312 10.05 -6.27 4.91
CA ALA A 312 9.33 -7.52 4.65
C ALA A 312 10.04 -8.36 3.58
N HIS A 313 10.55 -7.72 2.52
CA HIS A 313 11.30 -8.39 1.47
C HIS A 313 12.65 -8.92 1.98
N VAL A 314 13.37 -8.16 2.80
CA VAL A 314 14.61 -8.61 3.47
C VAL A 314 14.35 -9.80 4.39
N ALA A 315 13.27 -9.78 5.18
CA ALA A 315 12.90 -10.91 6.05
C ALA A 315 12.62 -12.19 5.25
N ASP A 316 11.95 -12.05 4.11
CA ASP A 316 11.65 -13.14 3.18
C ASP A 316 12.91 -13.67 2.47
N LEU A 317 13.85 -12.80 2.11
CA LEU A 317 15.16 -13.22 1.60
C LEU A 317 15.92 -14.08 2.61
N LEU A 318 15.94 -13.68 3.89
CA LEU A 318 16.61 -14.42 4.95
C LEU A 318 15.97 -15.79 5.21
N SER A 319 14.64 -15.90 5.09
CA SER A 319 13.93 -17.16 5.35
C SER A 319 14.08 -18.16 4.20
N ARG A 320 14.20 -17.67 2.95
CA ARG A 320 14.31 -18.52 1.74
C ARG A 320 15.75 -18.93 1.41
N HIS A 321 16.75 -18.13 1.77
CA HIS A 321 18.14 -18.42 1.39
C HIS A 321 18.83 -19.34 2.40
N ARG A 322 19.45 -20.42 1.89
CA ARG A 322 20.27 -21.33 2.72
C ARG A 322 21.55 -20.67 3.22
N ASN A 323 22.15 -19.78 2.42
CA ASN A 323 23.40 -19.09 2.73
C ASN A 323 23.22 -17.56 2.55
N PRO A 324 22.55 -16.87 3.49
CA PRO A 324 22.30 -15.43 3.34
C PRO A 324 23.56 -14.58 3.29
N GLU A 325 24.69 -15.06 3.82
CA GLU A 325 25.98 -14.38 3.74
C GLU A 325 26.53 -14.18 2.32
N LEU A 326 26.03 -14.94 1.33
CA LEU A 326 26.44 -14.83 -0.07
C LEU A 326 25.54 -13.91 -0.90
N VAL A 327 24.44 -13.42 -0.33
CA VAL A 327 23.47 -12.61 -1.06
C VAL A 327 24.05 -11.22 -1.33
N ARG A 328 23.96 -10.79 -2.59
CA ARG A 328 24.31 -9.43 -3.04
C ARG A 328 23.06 -8.59 -3.25
N LEU A 329 23.12 -7.31 -2.87
CA LEU A 329 22.00 -6.39 -2.95
C LEU A 329 21.55 -6.15 -4.40
N ASP A 330 22.50 -5.92 -5.32
CA ASP A 330 22.27 -5.57 -6.72
C ASP A 330 21.58 -6.68 -7.53
N GLU A 331 21.70 -7.94 -7.10
CA GLU A 331 21.02 -9.08 -7.72
C GLU A 331 19.53 -9.17 -7.35
N HIS A 332 19.12 -8.55 -6.24
CA HIS A 332 17.78 -8.71 -5.67
C HIS A 332 16.97 -7.41 -5.64
N PHE A 333 17.63 -6.25 -5.72
CA PHE A 333 17.01 -4.93 -5.60
C PHE A 333 17.51 -3.98 -6.70
N ARG A 334 16.56 -3.40 -7.45
CA ARG A 334 16.79 -2.24 -8.33
C ARG A 334 16.72 -0.93 -7.54
N PHE A 335 15.77 -0.86 -6.60
CA PHE A 335 15.47 0.31 -5.80
C PHE A 335 15.49 -0.01 -4.31
N LEU A 336 16.00 0.91 -3.51
CA LEU A 336 15.99 0.84 -2.05
C LEU A 336 15.19 2.00 -1.48
N PRO A 337 14.62 1.86 -0.26
CA PRO A 337 14.01 2.99 0.42
C PRO A 337 15.08 4.04 0.73
N PRO A 338 14.69 5.28 1.02
CA PRO A 338 15.66 6.32 1.39
C PRO A 338 16.45 5.97 2.66
N ALA A 339 15.90 5.11 3.53
CA ALA A 339 16.61 4.48 4.63
C ALA A 339 16.09 3.06 4.89
N GLY A 340 16.95 2.17 5.38
CA GLY A 340 16.57 0.80 5.72
C GLY A 340 17.53 0.13 6.71
N ILE A 341 17.05 -0.93 7.36
CA ILE A 341 17.81 -1.76 8.30
C ILE A 341 18.13 -3.10 7.65
N ILE A 342 19.33 -3.62 7.87
CA ILE A 342 19.79 -4.90 7.34
C ILE A 342 20.41 -5.73 8.46
N PRO A 343 19.87 -6.91 8.77
CA PRO A 343 20.44 -7.78 9.78
C PRO A 343 21.74 -8.40 9.27
N LEU A 344 22.78 -8.34 10.07
CA LEU A 344 24.09 -8.84 9.71
C LEU A 344 24.37 -10.16 10.42
N ALA A 345 25.08 -11.04 9.70
CA ALA A 345 25.53 -12.29 10.25
C ALA A 345 26.58 -12.04 11.34
N LEU A 346 26.55 -12.88 12.37
CA LEU A 346 27.61 -12.91 13.38
C LEU A 346 27.94 -14.36 13.68
N SER A 347 29.22 -14.71 13.70
CA SER A 347 29.67 -16.07 14.03
C SER A 347 30.39 -16.10 15.38
N PRO A 348 29.93 -16.90 16.37
CA PRO A 348 28.63 -17.58 16.44
C PRO A 348 27.50 -16.59 16.77
N GLY A 349 26.30 -16.76 16.20
CA GLY A 349 25.25 -15.74 16.34
C GLY A 349 24.06 -15.91 15.40
N PRO A 350 23.24 -14.84 15.24
CA PRO A 350 22.06 -14.87 14.40
C PRO A 350 22.40 -14.97 12.92
N ILE A 351 21.46 -15.57 12.17
CA ILE A 351 21.47 -15.58 10.71
C ILE A 351 21.29 -14.14 10.20
N GLY A 352 22.09 -13.75 9.22
CA GLY A 352 22.04 -12.44 8.59
C GLY A 352 22.90 -12.39 7.33
N PHE A 353 23.05 -11.18 6.76
CA PHE A 353 23.88 -10.96 5.59
C PHE A 353 25.34 -10.68 5.97
N SER A 354 26.28 -11.03 5.10
CA SER A 354 27.64 -10.50 5.21
C SER A 354 27.64 -9.07 4.72
N GLN A 355 28.13 -8.14 5.53
CA GLN A 355 28.16 -6.72 5.16
C GLN A 355 29.00 -6.50 3.89
N GLU A 356 30.17 -7.14 3.80
CA GLU A 356 31.08 -6.99 2.67
C GLU A 356 30.45 -7.50 1.37
N LYS A 357 29.76 -8.64 1.42
CA LYS A 357 29.13 -9.23 0.24
C LYS A 357 27.82 -8.54 -0.14
N PHE A 358 27.01 -8.17 0.85
CA PHE A 358 25.73 -7.55 0.58
C PHE A 358 25.88 -6.18 -0.12
N PHE A 359 26.91 -5.40 0.25
CA PHE A 359 27.16 -4.08 -0.32
C PHE A 359 28.29 -4.03 -1.37
N GLU A 360 28.77 -5.18 -1.88
CA GLU A 360 29.97 -5.30 -2.74
C GLU A 360 29.97 -4.36 -3.97
N GLU A 361 28.81 -4.14 -4.60
CA GLU A 361 28.65 -3.27 -5.78
C GLU A 361 28.03 -1.91 -5.48
N ILE A 362 27.87 -1.57 -4.20
CA ILE A 362 27.22 -0.34 -3.76
C ILE A 362 28.29 0.69 -3.42
N VAL A 363 28.15 1.89 -3.99
CA VAL A 363 29.08 2.98 -3.70
C VAL A 363 28.82 3.49 -2.28
N HIS A 364 29.72 3.20 -1.34
CA HIS A 364 29.62 3.66 0.04
C HIS A 364 30.99 4.11 0.58
N ARG A 365 31.00 4.94 1.62
CA ARG A 365 32.24 5.30 2.35
C ARG A 365 32.56 4.28 3.43
N GLU A 366 33.67 4.51 4.15
CA GLU A 366 33.93 3.81 5.40
C GLU A 366 32.74 3.90 6.35
N LEU A 367 32.55 2.82 7.09
CA LEU A 367 31.41 2.64 7.98
C LEU A 367 31.51 3.60 9.14
N ALA A 368 30.36 4.11 9.56
CA ALA A 368 30.28 5.00 10.71
C ALA A 368 29.34 4.46 11.77
N PHE A 369 29.60 4.79 13.03
CA PHE A 369 28.75 4.48 14.16
C PHE A 369 27.72 5.58 14.39
N ILE A 370 26.48 5.18 14.58
CA ILE A 370 25.40 6.01 15.11
C ILE A 370 24.90 5.40 16.43
N THR A 371 24.11 6.17 17.16
CA THR A 371 23.51 5.76 18.42
C THR A 371 22.04 5.40 18.22
N ALA A 372 21.54 4.44 19.00
CA ALA A 372 20.14 4.00 18.91
C ALA A 372 19.09 5.14 18.95
N PRO A 373 19.25 6.21 19.78
CA PRO A 373 18.31 7.33 19.77
C PRO A 373 18.22 8.11 18.45
N GLN A 374 19.26 8.08 17.62
CA GLN A 374 19.27 8.77 16.32
C GLN A 374 18.40 8.07 15.27
N LEU A 375 18.13 6.77 15.44
CA LEU A 375 17.40 5.97 14.45
C LEU A 375 16.01 6.54 14.14
N ARG A 376 15.26 6.95 15.17
CA ARG A 376 13.91 7.47 14.98
C ARG A 376 13.91 8.77 14.17
N ALA A 377 14.86 9.67 14.45
CA ALA A 377 14.99 10.92 13.72
C ALA A 377 15.41 10.67 12.26
N LEU A 378 16.38 9.77 12.06
CA LEU A 378 16.86 9.36 10.74
C LEU A 378 15.73 8.81 9.86
N PHE A 379 14.92 7.87 10.38
CA PHE A 379 13.78 7.33 9.62
C PHE A 379 12.70 8.37 9.35
N ALA A 380 12.40 9.25 10.31
CA ALA A 380 11.45 10.33 10.09
C ALA A 380 11.91 11.31 9.00
N GLU A 381 13.21 11.64 8.97
CA GLU A 381 13.78 12.52 7.96
C GLU A 381 13.85 11.85 6.58
N SER A 382 14.12 10.53 6.55
CA SER A 382 14.25 9.77 5.31
C SER A 382 13.05 9.87 4.38
N GLY A 383 11.83 10.06 4.93
CA GLY A 383 10.61 10.19 4.14
C GLY A 383 10.51 11.45 3.29
N ALA A 384 11.44 12.39 3.42
CA ALA A 384 11.55 13.55 2.55
C ALA A 384 12.48 13.34 1.34
N TYR A 385 13.18 12.20 1.26
CA TYR A 385 14.15 11.92 0.22
C TYR A 385 13.63 10.88 -0.78
N PRO A 386 14.09 10.91 -2.03
CA PRO A 386 13.74 9.90 -3.01
C PRO A 386 14.36 8.54 -2.64
N PRO A 387 13.76 7.43 -3.10
CA PRO A 387 14.40 6.14 -3.04
C PRO A 387 15.67 6.09 -3.86
N ILE A 388 16.54 5.16 -3.51
CA ILE A 388 17.86 5.00 -4.09
C ILE A 388 17.75 4.08 -5.30
N ASP A 389 18.19 4.54 -6.48
CA ASP A 389 18.40 3.70 -7.65
C ASP A 389 19.79 3.06 -7.57
N VAL A 390 19.85 1.73 -7.46
CA VAL A 390 21.11 0.97 -7.29
C VAL A 390 22.03 1.07 -8.52
N ASN A 391 21.48 1.24 -9.72
CA ASN A 391 22.28 1.36 -10.96
C ASN A 391 22.75 2.79 -11.21
N ALA A 392 22.16 3.80 -10.55
CA ALA A 392 22.67 5.16 -10.60
C ALA A 392 24.08 5.29 -9.97
N LYS A 393 24.49 4.28 -9.17
CA LYS A 393 25.79 4.23 -8.48
C LYS A 393 26.06 5.49 -7.65
N GLU A 394 25.00 6.04 -7.07
CA GLU A 394 25.08 7.13 -6.10
C GLU A 394 25.58 6.64 -4.75
N LEU A 395 26.14 7.57 -3.97
CA LEU A 395 26.65 7.27 -2.65
C LEU A 395 25.52 6.82 -1.72
N VAL A 396 25.74 5.73 -0.99
CA VAL A 396 24.91 5.26 0.11
C VAL A 396 25.70 5.38 1.41
N TRP A 397 25.10 5.97 2.43
CA TRP A 397 25.69 5.96 3.77
C TRP A 397 25.35 4.66 4.48
N ILE A 398 26.34 4.06 5.15
CA ILE A 398 26.16 2.82 5.91
C ILE A 398 26.62 3.05 7.35
N TYR A 399 25.73 2.73 8.28
CA TYR A 399 25.92 2.96 9.70
C TYR A 399 25.78 1.69 10.53
N PHE A 400 26.55 1.61 11.61
CA PHE A 400 26.38 0.66 12.69
C PHE A 400 25.76 1.32 13.92
N VAL A 401 24.89 0.59 14.60
CA VAL A 401 24.39 1.04 15.90
C VAL A 401 25.37 0.62 16.99
N ARG A 402 26.01 1.61 17.59
CA ARG A 402 27.06 1.45 18.59
C ARG A 402 26.65 0.57 19.77
N GLU A 403 25.45 0.77 20.29
CA GLU A 403 24.94 -0.01 21.43
C GLU A 403 24.87 -1.52 21.13
N ASN A 404 24.64 -1.89 19.86
CA ASN A 404 24.61 -3.29 19.42
C ASN A 404 26.01 -3.85 19.16
N ALA A 405 26.93 -3.01 18.66
CA ALA A 405 28.34 -3.38 18.54
C ALA A 405 28.99 -3.60 19.91
N TRP A 406 28.60 -2.82 20.93
CA TRP A 406 29.15 -2.95 22.28
C TRP A 406 28.58 -4.17 23.03
N THR A 407 27.27 -4.42 22.94
CA THR A 407 26.64 -5.61 23.55
C THR A 407 27.03 -6.92 22.86
N ALA A 408 27.51 -6.89 21.61
CA ALA A 408 28.15 -8.06 21.02
C ALA A 408 29.34 -8.58 21.85
N ASN A 409 29.98 -7.71 22.65
CA ASN A 409 31.10 -8.04 23.53
C ASN A 409 30.68 -8.40 24.98
N THR A 410 29.40 -8.29 25.35
CA THR A 410 28.92 -8.53 26.72
C THR A 410 27.58 -9.28 26.73
N VAL A 411 27.65 -10.55 27.20
CA VAL A 411 26.58 -11.56 27.38
C VAL A 411 25.13 -11.05 27.21
N GLY A 412 24.59 -11.19 25.99
CA GLY A 412 23.20 -10.92 25.62
C GLY A 412 22.91 -11.42 24.20
N PRO A 413 21.63 -11.57 23.78
CA PRO A 413 21.29 -12.02 22.43
C PRO A 413 21.85 -11.04 21.40
N ARG A 414 22.85 -11.51 20.66
CA ARG A 414 23.61 -10.75 19.67
C ARG A 414 22.70 -10.45 18.49
N ARG A 415 22.36 -9.19 18.23
CA ARG A 415 21.74 -8.78 16.95
C ARG A 415 22.50 -7.57 16.44
N VAL A 416 23.39 -7.82 15.49
CA VAL A 416 24.12 -6.78 14.76
C VAL A 416 23.33 -6.48 13.50
N TYR A 417 23.11 -5.21 13.22
CA TYR A 417 22.48 -4.76 11.99
C TYR A 417 23.17 -3.49 11.50
N ALA A 418 23.18 -3.33 10.19
CA ALA A 418 23.52 -2.09 9.52
C ALA A 418 22.25 -1.27 9.27
N VAL A 419 22.42 0.04 9.22
CA VAL A 419 21.41 0.99 8.77
C VAL A 419 22.00 1.71 7.58
N PHE A 420 21.31 1.71 6.45
CA PHE A 420 21.73 2.51 5.30
C PHE A 420 20.81 3.71 5.10
N THR A 421 21.33 4.77 4.48
CA THR A 421 20.55 5.92 4.03
C THR A 421 21.01 6.42 2.66
N SER A 422 20.12 7.11 1.95
CA SER A 422 20.43 7.83 0.72
C SER A 422 21.59 8.81 0.95
N GLY A 423 22.47 8.95 -0.05
CA GLY A 423 23.54 9.93 -0.05
C GLY A 423 23.07 11.38 -0.01
N HIS A 424 21.81 11.64 -0.37
CA HIS A 424 21.19 12.96 -0.27
C HIS A 424 20.85 13.37 1.16
N MET A 425 20.75 12.40 2.08
CA MET A 425 20.51 12.69 3.49
C MET A 425 21.76 13.27 4.17
N PRO A 426 21.59 14.15 5.17
CA PRO A 426 22.68 14.57 6.04
C PRO A 426 23.41 13.37 6.62
N TYR A 427 24.72 13.48 6.70
CA TYR A 427 25.54 12.43 7.29
C TYR A 427 25.36 12.39 8.82
N TYR A 428 24.99 11.22 9.35
CA TYR A 428 24.71 11.02 10.77
C TYR A 428 25.91 10.53 11.59
N GLY A 429 26.97 10.07 10.93
CA GLY A 429 28.18 9.50 11.54
C GLY A 429 29.21 10.54 12.00
N ASN A 430 28.77 11.70 12.48
CA ASN A 430 29.67 12.75 12.95
C ASN A 430 30.44 12.28 14.19
N ALA A 431 31.65 12.79 14.37
CA ALA A 431 32.46 12.45 15.53
C ALA A 431 31.84 13.00 16.81
N ARG A 432 31.66 12.13 17.82
CA ARG A 432 31.05 12.47 19.11
C ARG A 432 31.85 11.87 20.26
N PHE A 433 32.88 12.59 20.69
CA PHE A 433 33.79 12.18 21.76
C PHE A 433 33.16 12.28 23.16
N GLU A 434 32.10 13.10 23.27
CA GLU A 434 31.34 13.29 24.49
C GLU A 434 30.38 12.14 24.80
N LEU A 435 30.12 11.26 23.83
CA LEU A 435 29.18 10.14 23.96
C LEU A 435 29.81 8.75 23.78
N GLY A 436 31.04 8.61 23.26
CA GLY A 436 31.62 7.32 22.86
C GLY A 436 33.09 7.13 23.21
N TRP A 437 33.51 5.87 23.40
CA TRP A 437 34.91 5.46 23.44
C TRP A 437 35.56 5.61 22.05
N TRP A 438 36.87 5.88 22.01
CA TRP A 438 37.63 6.35 20.84
C TRP A 438 37.31 5.61 19.53
N ASP A 439 37.23 4.28 19.56
CA ASP A 439 37.01 3.44 18.36
C ASP A 439 35.58 3.48 17.79
N HIS A 440 34.62 3.99 18.56
CA HIS A 440 33.21 4.12 18.16
C HIS A 440 32.74 5.59 18.10
N ALA A 441 33.67 6.53 18.24
CA ALA A 441 33.40 7.96 18.18
C ALA A 441 33.57 8.52 16.75
N ASN A 442 33.63 7.68 15.72
CA ASN A 442 33.88 8.05 14.31
C ASN A 442 35.16 8.88 14.15
N PHE A 443 36.26 8.39 14.72
CA PHE A 443 37.57 9.00 14.52
C PHE A 443 37.96 8.90 13.04
N GLY A 444 38.18 10.05 12.39
CA GLY A 444 38.73 10.07 11.04
C GLY A 444 40.14 9.49 11.07
N LYS A 445 40.35 8.33 10.45
CA LYS A 445 41.71 7.94 10.05
C LYS A 445 42.15 8.95 8.99
N ILE A 446 43.15 9.76 9.33
CA ILE A 446 43.81 10.71 8.43
C ILE A 446 44.45 9.95 7.27
#